data_AF-A0A853LHH4-F1
#
_entry.id   AF-A0A853LHH4-F1
#
_cell.length_a   1.000
_cell.length_b   1.000
_cell.length_c   1.000
_cell.angle_alpha   90.00
_cell.angle_beta   90.00
_cell.angle_gamma   90.00
#
_symmetry.space_group_name_H-M   'P 1'
#
loop_
_entity.id
_entity.type
_entity.pdbx_description
1 polymer ?
#
loop_
_entity_poly.entity_id
_entity_poly.type
_entity_poly.pdbx_seq_one_letter_code
_entity_poly.pdbx_strand_id
1 'polypeptide(L)'
;MCGIVGYVGQQPACKVVMDALRRMEYRGYDSSGVALVNGQGSLTVSRRAGRLANLEEAIAEVPPATLDGSTGLGHTRWATHGRPTDRNAHPHTDAAGRIAVVHNGIIENYAGLRQELEAQGVEFASDTDTEVAVHLVARAYRYGDTAGDFPASVLAVLRRLDGHFTLVFANADEPGTIVAARRSTPLVVGIGDGEMFVGSDVAAFIPHTREAVELGQDQAVVLTADGFRITDFHGNEDLAPGAYRRFHIDWDLAAAEKGGYEYFMLKEIAEQPTAVGDTLLGHFVDGRIVLDEQRLSDQELREVDKVFVVACGTAYHSGLLAKYAIEHWTRLPVEVELASEFRYRDPVLDRSTLVVAISQSGETADTLEAVRHAKEQKAKVLAICNTNGSQIPRECDAVLYTRAGPEIGVASTKTFLAQVTANYLVGLALAQARGTKYPDEVEREYRELEAMPDLVARVIASIEPVTALAYRFAQSSTVLFLGRHVGYPVALEGALKLKELAYMHAEGFAAGELKHGPIALIEDDLPVIVVMPSPKGSATLHAKLLSNIREIQARGAVTIVIAEEGDDTVRPYADHLIEIPSVSTLLQPLLSTIPLQVFAASVAQARGYDVDKPRNLAKSVTVE
;
A
#
# COMPACT_ATOMS: atom_id res chain seq x y z
N MET A 1 1.23 -4.88 -6.43
CA MET A 1 0.81 -6.16 -5.84
C MET A 1 -0.06 -6.88 -6.83
N CYS A 2 0.16 -8.12 -7.22
CA CYS A 2 -0.79 -8.79 -8.11
C CYS A 2 -2.10 -9.16 -7.37
N GLY A 3 -3.20 -9.39 -8.09
CA GLY A 3 -4.44 -9.95 -7.54
C GLY A 3 -4.54 -11.43 -7.86
N ILE A 4 -4.82 -12.27 -6.84
CA ILE A 4 -5.18 -13.69 -7.01
C ILE A 4 -6.63 -13.88 -6.60
N VAL A 5 -7.33 -14.70 -7.37
CA VAL A 5 -8.61 -15.31 -6.96
C VAL A 5 -8.63 -16.78 -7.37
N GLY A 6 -9.20 -17.61 -6.52
CA GLY A 6 -9.66 -18.96 -6.83
C GLY A 6 -11.05 -19.17 -6.27
N TYR A 7 -11.87 -19.93 -6.99
CA TYR A 7 -13.23 -20.25 -6.63
C TYR A 7 -13.50 -21.73 -6.88
N VAL A 8 -14.16 -22.40 -5.94
CA VAL A 8 -14.73 -23.74 -6.10
C VAL A 8 -16.09 -23.78 -5.43
N GLY A 9 -17.15 -24.13 -6.16
CA GLY A 9 -18.51 -24.10 -5.62
C GLY A 9 -19.59 -24.50 -6.62
N GLN A 10 -20.80 -23.98 -6.43
CA GLN A 10 -21.95 -24.32 -7.29
C GLN A 10 -22.23 -23.28 -8.38
N GLN A 11 -21.66 -22.08 -8.28
CA GLN A 11 -21.89 -21.01 -9.24
C GLN A 11 -20.98 -21.16 -10.48
N PRO A 12 -21.35 -20.54 -11.62
CA PRO A 12 -20.46 -20.45 -12.77
C PRO A 12 -19.17 -19.71 -12.41
N ALA A 13 -18.05 -20.45 -12.36
CA ALA A 13 -16.77 -19.95 -11.89
C ALA A 13 -16.28 -18.75 -12.70
N CYS A 14 -16.53 -18.73 -14.01
CA CYS A 14 -16.16 -17.63 -14.90
C CYS A 14 -16.68 -16.28 -14.39
N LYS A 15 -17.97 -16.22 -14.03
CA LYS A 15 -18.59 -14.97 -13.55
C LYS A 15 -17.97 -14.53 -12.24
N VAL A 16 -17.88 -15.44 -11.27
CA VAL A 16 -17.36 -15.18 -9.92
C VAL A 16 -15.91 -14.66 -9.99
N VAL A 17 -15.06 -15.36 -10.75
CA VAL A 17 -13.65 -15.01 -10.94
C VAL A 17 -13.52 -13.66 -11.64
N MET A 18 -14.26 -13.40 -12.72
CA MET A 18 -14.20 -12.11 -13.42
C MET A 18 -14.67 -10.94 -12.55
N ASP A 19 -15.75 -11.12 -11.79
CA ASP A 19 -16.23 -10.13 -10.83
C ASP A 19 -15.18 -9.83 -9.75
N ALA A 20 -14.47 -10.86 -9.26
CA ALA A 20 -13.36 -10.69 -8.33
C ALA A 20 -12.18 -9.93 -8.95
N LEU A 21 -11.80 -10.26 -10.20
CA LEU A 21 -10.73 -9.55 -10.90
C LEU A 21 -11.04 -8.06 -11.10
N ARG A 22 -12.30 -7.69 -11.39
CA ARG A 22 -12.72 -6.27 -11.49
C ARG A 22 -12.43 -5.52 -10.20
N ARG A 23 -12.77 -6.12 -9.06
CA ARG A 23 -12.50 -5.55 -7.73
C ARG A 23 -11.02 -5.52 -7.38
N MET A 24 -10.22 -6.41 -7.95
CA MET A 24 -8.79 -6.57 -7.67
C MET A 24 -7.88 -5.87 -8.69
N GLU A 25 -8.41 -5.18 -9.70
CA GLU A 25 -7.64 -4.53 -10.75
C GLU A 25 -6.76 -3.37 -10.23
N TYR A 26 -7.11 -2.77 -9.08
CA TYR A 26 -6.28 -1.74 -8.44
C TYR A 26 -4.91 -2.27 -7.96
N ARG A 27 -4.79 -3.60 -7.79
CA ARG A 27 -3.56 -4.24 -7.34
C ARG A 27 -2.56 -4.33 -8.51
N GLY A 28 -3.03 -4.74 -9.69
CA GLY A 28 -2.24 -4.81 -10.91
C GLY A 28 -3.12 -4.76 -12.17
N TYR A 29 -2.60 -4.17 -13.24
CA TYR A 29 -3.36 -3.92 -14.46
C TYR A 29 -2.47 -4.00 -15.72
N ASP A 30 -1.29 -4.60 -15.60
CA ASP A 30 -0.38 -4.82 -16.73
C ASP A 30 -0.87 -5.97 -17.64
N SER A 31 -1.55 -6.95 -17.05
CA SER A 31 -2.20 -8.05 -17.74
C SER A 31 -3.16 -8.76 -16.78
N SER A 32 -4.08 -9.56 -17.32
CA SER A 32 -4.98 -10.40 -16.54
C SER A 32 -5.29 -11.71 -17.27
N GLY A 33 -5.79 -12.69 -16.52
CA GLY A 33 -6.24 -13.94 -17.10
C GLY A 33 -7.06 -14.79 -16.15
N VAL A 34 -7.71 -15.80 -16.73
CA VAL A 34 -8.48 -16.81 -16.03
C VAL A 34 -8.16 -18.21 -16.53
N ALA A 35 -8.28 -19.19 -15.64
CA ALA A 35 -8.29 -20.60 -15.96
C ALA A 35 -9.58 -21.19 -15.38
N LEU A 36 -10.34 -21.89 -16.22
CA LEU A 36 -11.62 -22.48 -15.84
C LEU A 36 -11.52 -23.98 -16.05
N VAL A 37 -11.80 -24.73 -14.99
CA VAL A 37 -11.89 -26.18 -15.09
C VAL A 37 -13.34 -26.51 -15.40
N ASN A 38 -13.59 -27.10 -16.57
CA ASN A 38 -14.92 -27.57 -16.88
C ASN A 38 -15.21 -28.90 -16.19
N GLY A 39 -16.48 -29.17 -15.91
CA GLY A 39 -16.91 -30.42 -15.27
C GLY A 39 -16.71 -31.68 -16.13
N GLN A 40 -16.13 -31.54 -17.32
CA GLN A 40 -15.86 -32.61 -18.29
C GLN A 40 -14.37 -32.98 -18.36
N GLY A 41 -13.56 -32.45 -17.45
CA GLY A 41 -12.14 -32.78 -17.34
C GLY A 41 -11.27 -32.08 -18.38
N SER A 42 -11.57 -30.82 -18.72
CA SER A 42 -10.69 -29.95 -19.49
C SER A 42 -10.51 -28.58 -18.84
N LEU A 43 -9.41 -27.91 -19.20
CA LEU A 43 -9.01 -26.62 -18.69
C LEU A 43 -9.04 -25.59 -19.81
N THR A 44 -9.78 -24.50 -19.63
CA THR A 44 -9.83 -23.37 -20.56
C THR A 44 -9.06 -22.20 -19.97
N VAL A 45 -8.07 -21.67 -20.70
CA VAL A 45 -7.28 -20.52 -20.24
C VAL A 45 -7.43 -19.35 -21.21
N SER A 46 -7.74 -18.18 -20.68
CA SER A 46 -7.76 -16.91 -21.43
C SER A 46 -6.91 -15.87 -20.71
N ARG A 47 -6.07 -15.17 -21.46
CA ARG A 47 -5.06 -14.24 -20.95
C ARG A 47 -4.89 -13.07 -21.89
N ARG A 48 -4.78 -11.86 -21.36
CA ARG A 48 -4.53 -10.64 -22.15
C ARG A 48 -3.64 -9.67 -21.40
N ALA A 49 -2.72 -9.05 -22.13
CA ALA A 49 -1.99 -7.88 -21.69
C ALA A 49 -2.89 -6.64 -21.68
N GLY A 50 -2.57 -5.70 -20.80
CA GLY A 50 -3.33 -4.48 -20.56
C GLY A 50 -4.44 -4.66 -19.54
N ARG A 51 -5.41 -3.73 -19.61
CA ARG A 51 -6.52 -3.62 -18.66
C ARG A 51 -7.44 -4.84 -18.73
N LEU A 52 -8.20 -5.06 -17.66
CA LEU A 52 -9.13 -6.18 -17.55
C LEU A 52 -10.17 -6.22 -18.68
N ALA A 53 -10.56 -5.06 -19.22
CA ALA A 53 -11.45 -4.96 -20.37
C ALA A 53 -10.98 -5.81 -21.58
N ASN A 54 -9.67 -5.89 -21.82
CA ASN A 54 -9.15 -6.72 -22.90
C ASN A 54 -9.46 -8.22 -22.67
N LEU A 55 -9.37 -8.67 -21.42
CA LEU A 55 -9.74 -10.03 -21.03
C LEU A 55 -11.25 -10.26 -21.12
N GLU A 56 -12.06 -9.27 -20.77
CA GLU A 56 -13.53 -9.34 -20.92
C GLU A 56 -13.94 -9.53 -22.38
N GLU A 57 -13.35 -8.75 -23.29
CA GLU A 57 -13.54 -8.90 -24.73
C GLU A 57 -13.11 -10.29 -25.20
N ALA A 58 -11.94 -10.76 -24.76
CA ALA A 58 -11.44 -12.09 -25.11
C ALA A 58 -12.36 -13.22 -24.61
N ILE A 59 -12.89 -13.12 -23.40
CA ILE A 59 -13.81 -14.11 -22.83
C ILE A 59 -15.16 -14.10 -23.56
N ALA A 60 -15.63 -12.94 -24.02
CA ALA A 60 -16.87 -12.84 -24.79
C ALA A 60 -16.81 -13.60 -26.13
N GLU A 61 -15.61 -13.79 -26.70
CA GLU A 61 -15.36 -14.57 -27.91
C GLU A 61 -15.25 -16.09 -27.65
N VAL A 62 -15.08 -16.51 -26.40
CA VAL A 62 -14.92 -17.92 -26.03
C VAL A 62 -16.29 -18.62 -26.03
N PRO A 63 -16.43 -19.81 -26.65
CA PRO A 63 -17.71 -20.53 -26.68
C PRO A 63 -18.26 -20.78 -25.27
N PRO A 64 -19.54 -20.47 -24.97
CA PRO A 64 -20.10 -20.59 -23.62
C PRO A 64 -19.90 -21.97 -22.98
N ALA A 65 -20.04 -23.06 -23.76
CA ALA A 65 -19.84 -24.43 -23.28
C ALA A 65 -18.42 -24.71 -22.75
N THR A 66 -17.42 -23.91 -23.15
CA THR A 66 -16.04 -24.04 -22.66
C THR A 66 -15.76 -23.22 -21.40
N LEU A 67 -16.70 -22.35 -21.02
CA LEU A 67 -16.71 -21.56 -19.79
C LEU A 67 -17.56 -22.22 -18.68
N ASP A 68 -18.26 -23.32 -19.00
CA ASP A 68 -19.07 -24.09 -18.06
C ASP A 68 -18.17 -24.83 -17.07
N GLY A 69 -18.10 -24.33 -15.83
CA GLY A 69 -17.29 -24.92 -14.78
C GLY A 69 -17.61 -24.34 -13.41
N SER A 70 -17.42 -25.15 -12.38
CA SER A 70 -17.59 -24.81 -10.96
C SER A 70 -16.30 -24.38 -10.28
N THR A 71 -15.16 -24.53 -10.96
CA THR A 71 -13.83 -24.22 -10.43
C THR A 71 -13.07 -23.31 -11.37
N GLY A 72 -12.48 -22.25 -10.82
CA GLY A 72 -11.74 -21.28 -11.61
C GLY A 72 -10.68 -20.54 -10.82
N LEU A 73 -9.63 -20.16 -11.53
CA LEU A 73 -8.55 -19.30 -11.06
C LEU A 73 -8.55 -18.01 -11.87
N GLY A 74 -8.17 -16.91 -11.23
CA GLY A 74 -7.97 -15.63 -11.89
C GLY A 74 -6.75 -14.91 -11.36
N HIS A 75 -6.15 -14.09 -12.22
CA HIS A 75 -5.02 -13.26 -11.85
C HIS A 75 -5.07 -11.89 -12.51
N THR A 76 -4.70 -10.85 -11.75
CA THR A 76 -4.30 -9.55 -12.26
C THR A 76 -2.82 -9.33 -11.94
N ARG A 77 -2.03 -8.97 -12.95
CA ARG A 77 -0.57 -8.96 -12.86
C ARG A 77 -0.02 -7.55 -12.78
N TRP A 78 1.01 -7.42 -11.96
CA TRP A 78 2.02 -6.37 -11.94
C TRP A 78 3.36 -6.99 -12.33
N ALA A 79 3.94 -6.61 -13.47
CA ALA A 79 5.08 -7.31 -14.02
C ALA A 79 6.38 -7.03 -13.24
N THR A 80 6.94 -8.04 -12.56
CA THR A 80 8.30 -7.99 -11.97
C THR A 80 9.32 -8.69 -12.86
N HIS A 81 9.00 -9.89 -13.34
CA HIS A 81 9.83 -10.67 -14.27
C HIS A 81 9.15 -10.84 -15.63
N GLY A 82 9.82 -10.46 -16.71
CA GLY A 82 9.26 -10.57 -18.07
C GLY A 82 8.22 -9.49 -18.41
N ARG A 83 8.24 -9.04 -19.66
CA ARG A 83 7.41 -7.94 -20.16
C ARG A 83 5.90 -8.26 -20.05
N PRO A 84 5.04 -7.24 -19.85
CA PRO A 84 3.59 -7.40 -19.81
C PRO A 84 3.05 -7.79 -21.18
N THR A 85 2.92 -9.09 -21.42
CA THR A 85 2.49 -9.70 -22.69
C THR A 85 1.52 -10.83 -22.38
N ASP A 86 0.65 -11.19 -23.33
CA ASP A 86 -0.31 -12.31 -23.18
C ASP A 86 0.39 -13.61 -22.75
N ARG A 87 1.60 -13.83 -23.24
CA ARG A 87 2.44 -14.99 -22.94
C ARG A 87 2.89 -15.06 -21.47
N ASN A 88 3.23 -13.91 -20.90
CA ASN A 88 3.72 -13.77 -19.53
C ASN A 88 2.58 -13.47 -18.53
N ALA A 89 1.34 -13.31 -19.01
CA ALA A 89 0.17 -13.22 -18.15
C ALA A 89 -0.13 -14.57 -17.51
N HIS A 90 -0.64 -14.54 -16.28
CA HIS A 90 -1.12 -15.72 -15.57
C HIS A 90 -2.59 -15.95 -15.92
N PRO A 91 -3.14 -17.17 -15.78
CA PRO A 91 -2.50 -18.39 -15.27
C PRO A 91 -1.51 -19.05 -16.23
N HIS A 92 -0.45 -19.66 -15.70
CA HIS A 92 0.44 -20.55 -16.46
C HIS A 92 -0.07 -21.99 -16.44
N THR A 93 0.23 -22.77 -17.48
CA THR A 93 -0.20 -24.17 -17.59
C THR A 93 0.97 -25.11 -17.81
N ASP A 94 0.79 -26.39 -17.46
CA ASP A 94 1.70 -27.44 -17.88
C ASP A 94 1.63 -27.68 -19.40
N ALA A 95 2.60 -28.43 -19.94
CA ALA A 95 2.71 -28.70 -21.37
C ALA A 95 1.47 -29.38 -21.99
N ALA A 96 0.66 -30.08 -21.18
CA ALA A 96 -0.55 -30.75 -21.64
C ALA A 96 -1.83 -29.92 -21.42
N GLY A 97 -1.73 -28.74 -20.80
CA GLY A 97 -2.89 -27.90 -20.48
C GLY A 97 -3.90 -28.58 -19.53
N ARG A 98 -3.42 -29.35 -18.55
CA ARG A 98 -4.24 -30.02 -17.53
C ARG A 98 -4.18 -29.32 -16.18
N ILE A 99 -3.04 -28.72 -15.84
CA ILE A 99 -2.83 -28.03 -14.55
C ILE A 99 -2.60 -26.55 -14.82
N ALA A 100 -3.27 -25.68 -14.08
CA ALA A 100 -3.04 -24.23 -14.08
C ALA A 100 -2.47 -23.77 -12.74
N VAL A 101 -1.68 -22.69 -12.78
CA VAL A 101 -1.20 -21.97 -11.61
C VAL A 101 -1.34 -20.46 -11.77
N VAL A 102 -1.71 -19.78 -10.69
CA VAL A 102 -1.52 -18.33 -10.52
C VAL A 102 -0.57 -18.09 -9.35
N HIS A 103 0.24 -17.03 -9.47
CA HIS A 103 1.33 -16.74 -8.55
C HIS A 103 1.43 -15.26 -8.22
N ASN A 104 1.65 -14.96 -6.93
CA ASN A 104 2.05 -13.65 -6.42
C ASN A 104 3.36 -13.79 -5.67
N GLY A 105 4.37 -13.00 -6.05
CA GLY A 105 5.68 -13.01 -5.41
C GLY A 105 6.78 -13.39 -6.39
N ILE A 106 7.84 -14.03 -5.88
CA ILE A 106 9.01 -14.47 -6.62
C ILE A 106 9.45 -15.86 -6.17
N ILE A 107 9.72 -16.74 -7.14
CA ILE A 107 10.43 -18.00 -6.92
C ILE A 107 11.91 -17.75 -7.20
N GLU A 108 12.72 -17.59 -6.16
CA GLU A 108 14.12 -17.14 -6.28
C GLU A 108 15.02 -18.17 -6.94
N ASN A 109 14.77 -19.46 -6.67
CA ASN A 109 15.55 -20.56 -7.23
C ASN A 109 15.05 -21.05 -8.61
N TYR A 110 14.19 -20.27 -9.30
CA TYR A 110 13.56 -20.66 -10.56
C TYR A 110 14.58 -21.04 -11.65
N ALA A 111 15.73 -20.36 -11.72
CA ALA A 111 16.72 -20.58 -12.77
C ALA A 111 17.28 -22.01 -12.74
N GLY A 112 17.59 -22.52 -11.54
CA GLY A 112 18.06 -23.90 -11.35
C GLY A 112 16.97 -24.93 -11.65
N LEU A 113 15.74 -24.68 -11.20
CA LEU A 113 14.58 -25.54 -11.46
C LEU A 113 14.22 -25.59 -12.95
N ARG A 114 14.32 -24.46 -13.65
CA ARG A 114 14.12 -24.36 -15.10
C ARG A 114 15.15 -25.19 -15.85
N GLN A 115 16.43 -25.06 -15.51
CA GLN A 115 17.49 -25.85 -16.14
C GLN A 115 17.29 -27.36 -15.94
N GLU A 116 16.86 -27.79 -14.76
CA GLU A 116 16.52 -29.19 -14.49
C GLU A 116 15.39 -29.69 -15.41
N LEU A 117 14.31 -28.91 -15.56
CA LEU A 117 13.17 -29.25 -16.40
C LEU A 117 13.52 -29.25 -17.90
N GLU A 118 14.28 -28.25 -18.37
CA GLU A 118 14.76 -28.17 -19.75
C GLU A 118 15.68 -29.37 -20.10
N ALA A 119 16.56 -29.78 -19.19
CA ALA A 119 17.39 -30.97 -19.35
C ALA A 119 16.56 -32.27 -19.46
N GLN A 120 15.32 -32.25 -18.97
CA GLN A 120 14.36 -33.34 -19.06
C GLN A 120 13.41 -33.21 -20.25
N GLY A 121 13.63 -32.22 -21.14
CA GLY A 121 12.88 -32.02 -22.37
C GLY A 121 11.61 -31.18 -22.23
N VAL A 122 11.45 -30.44 -21.13
CA VAL A 122 10.32 -29.51 -20.97
C VAL A 122 10.61 -28.21 -21.73
N GLU A 123 9.69 -27.82 -22.61
CA GLU A 123 9.72 -26.53 -23.29
C GLU A 123 8.92 -25.49 -22.50
N PHE A 124 9.55 -24.36 -22.20
CA PHE A 124 8.91 -23.24 -21.50
C PHE A 124 8.27 -22.28 -22.49
N ALA A 125 7.02 -21.89 -22.21
CA ALA A 125 6.24 -20.98 -23.02
C ALA A 125 6.39 -19.52 -22.57
N SER A 126 7.04 -19.21 -21.46
CA SER A 126 7.12 -17.86 -20.90
C SER A 126 8.51 -17.49 -20.34
N ASP A 127 8.67 -16.20 -20.01
CA ASP A 127 9.86 -15.68 -19.32
C ASP A 127 9.68 -15.62 -17.79
N THR A 128 8.56 -16.10 -17.26
CA THR A 128 8.23 -15.93 -15.84
C THR A 128 8.87 -17.04 -15.02
N ASP A 129 9.21 -16.69 -13.78
CA ASP A 129 9.61 -17.62 -12.73
C ASP A 129 8.49 -18.63 -12.41
N THR A 130 7.23 -18.20 -12.55
CA THR A 130 6.03 -18.94 -12.18
C THR A 130 5.86 -20.27 -12.94
N GLU A 131 6.25 -20.32 -14.21
CA GLU A 131 6.02 -21.48 -15.06
C GLU A 131 6.76 -22.75 -14.56
N VAL A 132 7.88 -22.59 -13.82
CA VAL A 132 8.59 -23.74 -13.26
C VAL A 132 7.71 -24.52 -12.29
N ALA A 133 6.85 -23.85 -11.54
CA ALA A 133 6.01 -24.47 -10.52
C ALA A 133 4.98 -25.42 -11.13
N VAL A 134 4.30 -25.01 -12.22
CA VAL A 134 3.27 -25.84 -12.86
C VAL A 134 3.87 -27.07 -13.56
N HIS A 135 5.03 -26.93 -14.20
CA HIS A 135 5.72 -28.07 -14.80
C HIS A 135 6.25 -29.07 -13.76
N LEU A 136 6.77 -28.58 -12.63
CA LEU A 136 7.17 -29.43 -11.51
C LEU A 136 5.98 -30.21 -10.93
N VAL A 137 4.83 -29.54 -10.72
CA VAL A 137 3.62 -30.18 -10.19
C VAL A 137 3.10 -31.22 -11.18
N ALA A 138 3.03 -30.91 -12.47
CA ALA A 138 2.60 -31.85 -13.50
C ALA A 138 3.50 -33.09 -13.57
N ARG A 139 4.82 -32.92 -13.39
CA ARG A 139 5.76 -34.05 -13.34
C ARG A 139 5.55 -34.90 -12.09
N ALA A 140 5.44 -34.28 -10.91
CA ALA A 140 5.18 -35.00 -9.66
C ALA A 140 3.86 -35.79 -9.71
N TYR A 141 2.81 -35.18 -10.25
CA TYR A 141 1.49 -35.79 -10.38
C TYR A 141 1.42 -36.93 -11.39
N ARG A 142 2.23 -36.92 -12.44
CA ARG A 142 2.21 -37.97 -13.48
C ARG A 142 3.19 -39.10 -13.23
N TYR A 143 4.37 -38.76 -12.73
CA TYR A 143 5.53 -39.66 -12.74
C TYR A 143 6.30 -39.68 -11.42
N GLY A 144 5.92 -38.86 -10.44
CA GLY A 144 6.59 -38.78 -9.15
C GLY A 144 6.06 -39.78 -8.12
N ASP A 145 6.60 -39.71 -6.91
CA ASP A 145 6.18 -40.55 -5.78
C ASP A 145 4.73 -40.28 -5.33
N THR A 146 4.17 -39.13 -5.72
CA THR A 146 2.81 -38.67 -5.44
C THR A 146 1.88 -38.81 -6.65
N ALA A 147 2.21 -39.69 -7.61
CA ALA A 147 1.47 -39.79 -8.86
C ALA A 147 -0.02 -40.10 -8.62
N GLY A 148 -0.89 -39.34 -9.27
CA GLY A 148 -2.34 -39.44 -9.13
C GLY A 148 -2.94 -38.77 -7.89
N ASP A 149 -2.13 -38.14 -7.03
CA ASP A 149 -2.58 -37.34 -5.88
C ASP A 149 -2.18 -35.87 -6.10
N PHE A 150 -3.14 -35.03 -6.51
CA PHE A 150 -2.88 -33.63 -6.83
C PHE A 150 -2.44 -32.82 -5.60
N PRO A 151 -3.14 -32.83 -4.46
CA PRO A 151 -2.66 -32.19 -3.23
C PRO A 151 -1.25 -32.61 -2.82
N ALA A 152 -0.95 -33.91 -2.78
CA ALA A 152 0.38 -34.39 -2.38
C ALA A 152 1.47 -33.94 -3.36
N SER A 153 1.17 -33.91 -4.66
CA SER A 153 2.09 -33.44 -5.70
C SER A 153 2.40 -31.95 -5.57
N VAL A 154 1.40 -31.12 -5.26
CA VAL A 154 1.61 -29.70 -4.98
C VAL A 154 2.48 -29.53 -3.73
N LEU A 155 2.16 -30.20 -2.62
CA LEU A 155 2.96 -30.15 -1.39
C LEU A 155 4.42 -30.57 -1.61
N ALA A 156 4.65 -31.61 -2.42
CA ALA A 156 6.00 -32.06 -2.75
C ALA A 156 6.83 -31.01 -3.49
N VAL A 157 6.19 -30.24 -4.38
CA VAL A 157 6.86 -29.16 -5.12
C VAL A 157 7.10 -27.95 -4.26
N LEU A 158 6.15 -27.56 -3.40
CA LEU A 158 6.29 -26.38 -2.52
C LEU A 158 7.56 -26.45 -1.64
N ARG A 159 7.95 -27.65 -1.20
CA ARG A 159 9.19 -27.86 -0.42
C ARG A 159 10.49 -27.60 -1.20
N ARG A 160 10.42 -27.54 -2.53
CA ARG A 160 11.56 -27.29 -3.41
C ARG A 160 11.69 -25.83 -3.84
N LEU A 161 10.68 -25.01 -3.58
CA LEU A 161 10.67 -23.61 -4.00
C LEU A 161 11.31 -22.75 -2.92
N ASP A 162 12.17 -21.82 -3.34
CA ASP A 162 12.73 -20.77 -2.48
C ASP A 162 12.15 -19.41 -2.88
N GLY A 163 12.09 -18.48 -1.94
CA GLY A 163 11.56 -17.12 -2.16
C GLY A 163 10.25 -16.85 -1.43
N HIS A 164 9.50 -15.87 -1.94
CA HIS A 164 8.30 -15.33 -1.31
C HIS A 164 7.14 -15.52 -2.30
N PHE A 165 6.17 -16.38 -2.01
CA PHE A 165 5.13 -16.72 -2.97
C PHE A 165 3.77 -17.04 -2.33
N THR A 166 2.72 -16.71 -3.08
CA THR A 166 1.40 -17.30 -2.94
C THR A 166 1.07 -17.96 -4.26
N LEU A 167 0.81 -19.26 -4.22
CA LEU A 167 0.52 -20.08 -5.40
C LEU A 167 -0.88 -20.66 -5.26
N VAL A 168 -1.66 -20.66 -6.34
CA VAL A 168 -2.96 -21.34 -6.39
C VAL A 168 -3.03 -22.19 -7.63
N PHE A 169 -3.30 -23.48 -7.44
CA PHE A 169 -3.33 -24.49 -8.48
C PHE A 169 -4.73 -25.07 -8.67
N ALA A 170 -5.04 -25.42 -9.91
CA ALA A 170 -6.23 -26.17 -10.29
C ALA A 170 -5.84 -27.26 -11.30
N ASN A 171 -6.55 -28.38 -11.27
CA ASN A 171 -6.28 -29.53 -12.14
C ASN A 171 -7.56 -29.99 -12.83
N ALA A 172 -7.50 -30.18 -14.15
CA ALA A 172 -8.59 -30.71 -14.95
C ALA A 172 -8.99 -32.15 -14.55
N ASP A 173 -8.04 -32.94 -14.02
CA ASP A 173 -8.32 -34.29 -13.55
C ASP A 173 -9.04 -34.31 -12.19
N GLU A 174 -8.98 -33.21 -11.43
CA GLU A 174 -9.61 -33.05 -10.11
C GLU A 174 -10.43 -31.75 -10.05
N PRO A 175 -11.54 -31.65 -10.81
CA PRO A 175 -12.23 -30.40 -11.06
C PRO A 175 -12.90 -29.77 -9.83
N GLY A 176 -13.04 -30.50 -8.71
CA GLY A 176 -13.61 -30.02 -7.45
C GLY A 176 -12.57 -29.57 -6.42
N THR A 177 -11.30 -29.49 -6.81
CA THR A 177 -10.18 -29.26 -5.88
C THR A 177 -9.34 -28.07 -6.31
N ILE A 178 -9.10 -27.14 -5.39
CA ILE A 178 -8.06 -26.11 -5.49
C ILE A 178 -7.02 -26.36 -4.40
N VAL A 179 -5.73 -26.22 -4.74
CA VAL A 179 -4.64 -26.24 -3.76
C VAL A 179 -3.95 -24.89 -3.79
N ALA A 180 -3.94 -24.20 -2.65
CA ALA A 180 -3.28 -22.91 -2.51
C ALA A 180 -2.19 -22.99 -1.43
N ALA A 181 -1.17 -22.14 -1.53
CA ALA A 181 -0.06 -22.12 -0.60
C ALA A 181 0.46 -20.70 -0.38
N ARG A 182 0.94 -20.44 0.83
CA ARG A 182 1.49 -19.17 1.29
C ARG A 182 2.89 -19.34 1.86
N ARG A 183 3.81 -18.51 1.37
CA ARG A 183 5.08 -18.16 1.99
C ARG A 183 5.33 -16.67 1.80
N SER A 184 5.27 -15.90 2.88
CA SER A 184 5.64 -14.48 2.94
C SER A 184 4.81 -13.50 2.09
N THR A 185 3.84 -13.93 1.28
CA THR A 185 2.87 -13.03 0.64
C THR A 185 1.44 -13.33 1.12
N PRO A 186 0.49 -12.38 1.09
CA PRO A 186 -0.85 -12.60 1.63
C PRO A 186 -1.64 -13.70 0.92
N LEU A 187 -2.39 -14.47 1.70
CA LEU A 187 -3.37 -15.45 1.23
C LEU A 187 -4.51 -15.59 2.26
N VAL A 188 -5.74 -15.39 1.80
CA VAL A 188 -6.95 -15.52 2.60
C VAL A 188 -7.94 -16.46 1.92
N VAL A 189 -8.64 -17.25 2.72
CA VAL A 189 -9.73 -18.15 2.31
C VAL A 189 -11.05 -17.52 2.73
N GLY A 190 -12.01 -17.43 1.81
CA GLY A 190 -13.38 -17.03 2.09
C GLY A 190 -14.27 -18.26 2.23
N ILE A 191 -15.09 -18.31 3.28
CA ILE A 191 -15.98 -19.44 3.59
C ILE A 191 -17.42 -19.06 3.21
N GLY A 192 -17.93 -19.57 2.09
CA GLY A 192 -19.31 -19.39 1.66
C GLY A 192 -20.22 -20.56 2.06
N ASP A 193 -21.47 -20.52 1.59
CA ASP A 193 -22.43 -21.62 1.73
C ASP A 193 -22.35 -22.55 0.52
N GLY A 194 -21.73 -23.73 0.69
CA GLY A 194 -21.48 -24.69 -0.40
C GLY A 194 -20.48 -24.20 -1.45
N GLU A 195 -19.63 -23.24 -1.08
CA GLU A 195 -18.58 -22.70 -1.94
C GLU A 195 -17.40 -22.18 -1.11
N MET A 196 -16.20 -22.26 -1.68
CA MET A 196 -14.96 -21.75 -1.09
C MET A 196 -14.26 -20.80 -2.05
N PHE A 197 -13.65 -19.78 -1.47
CA PHE A 197 -12.87 -18.78 -2.18
C PHE A 197 -11.45 -18.77 -1.65
N VAL A 198 -10.50 -18.41 -2.50
CA VAL A 198 -9.15 -18.03 -2.09
C VAL A 198 -8.77 -16.75 -2.81
N GLY A 199 -8.07 -15.86 -2.12
CA GLY A 199 -7.62 -14.60 -2.70
C GLY A 199 -6.41 -14.03 -2.01
N SER A 200 -5.73 -13.12 -2.71
CA SER A 200 -4.66 -12.32 -2.09
C SER A 200 -5.19 -11.13 -1.28
N ASP A 201 -6.50 -10.89 -1.30
CA ASP A 201 -7.24 -9.88 -0.54
C ASP A 201 -8.70 -10.33 -0.39
N VAL A 202 -9.35 -9.91 0.69
CA VAL A 202 -10.76 -10.19 0.98
C VAL A 202 -11.72 -9.60 -0.07
N ALA A 203 -11.32 -8.55 -0.78
CA ALA A 203 -12.07 -7.94 -1.88
C ALA A 203 -12.41 -8.93 -3.00
N ALA A 204 -11.67 -10.03 -3.12
CA ALA A 204 -11.96 -11.10 -4.08
C ALA A 204 -13.35 -11.72 -3.84
N PHE A 205 -13.75 -11.92 -2.58
CA PHE A 205 -14.93 -12.71 -2.20
C PHE A 205 -15.91 -12.03 -1.25
N ILE A 206 -15.64 -10.79 -0.81
CA ILE A 206 -16.51 -10.05 0.11
C ILE A 206 -18.00 -9.96 -0.29
N PRO A 207 -18.42 -9.96 -1.59
CA PRO A 207 -19.85 -10.02 -1.92
C PRO A 207 -20.53 -11.35 -1.56
N HIS A 208 -19.75 -12.42 -1.41
CA HIS A 208 -20.23 -13.78 -1.21
C HIS A 208 -20.18 -14.20 0.26
N THR A 209 -19.17 -13.72 1.00
CA THR A 209 -19.02 -14.05 2.42
C THR A 209 -18.21 -13.00 3.17
N ARG A 210 -18.50 -12.88 4.47
CA ARG A 210 -17.74 -12.09 5.44
C ARG A 210 -16.86 -12.94 6.36
N GLU A 211 -17.00 -14.26 6.27
CA GLU A 211 -16.21 -15.20 7.06
C GLU A 211 -14.93 -15.54 6.29
N ALA A 212 -13.79 -15.27 6.91
CA ALA A 212 -12.49 -15.47 6.29
C ALA A 212 -11.52 -16.20 7.21
N VAL A 213 -10.57 -16.89 6.59
CA VAL A 213 -9.42 -17.53 7.25
C VAL A 213 -8.15 -17.01 6.63
N GLU A 214 -7.29 -16.43 7.45
CA GLU A 214 -5.95 -16.05 7.04
C GLU A 214 -4.97 -17.19 7.33
N LEU A 215 -4.24 -17.64 6.30
CA LEU A 215 -3.21 -18.68 6.46
C LEU A 215 -1.97 -18.12 7.15
N GLY A 216 -1.26 -18.97 7.91
CA GLY A 216 0.07 -18.68 8.44
C GLY A 216 1.18 -18.83 7.41
N GLN A 217 2.42 -18.75 7.90
CA GLN A 217 3.62 -18.95 7.09
C GLN A 217 3.86 -20.43 6.78
N ASP A 218 4.39 -20.71 5.59
CA ASP A 218 4.72 -22.06 5.09
C ASP A 218 3.55 -23.05 5.15
N GLN A 219 2.35 -22.53 4.86
CA GLN A 219 1.11 -23.29 4.90
C GLN A 219 0.49 -23.46 3.53
N ALA A 220 -0.14 -24.62 3.34
CA ALA A 220 -0.98 -24.93 2.20
C ALA A 220 -2.42 -25.18 2.66
N VAL A 221 -3.38 -24.91 1.76
CA VAL A 221 -4.79 -25.21 1.96
C VAL A 221 -5.33 -25.95 0.74
N VAL A 222 -6.02 -27.05 1.00
CA VAL A 222 -6.82 -27.77 0.02
C VAL A 222 -8.26 -27.34 0.18
N LEU A 223 -8.88 -26.88 -0.91
CA LEU A 223 -10.22 -26.33 -0.95
C LEU A 223 -11.12 -27.21 -1.82
N THR A 224 -12.32 -27.47 -1.32
CA THR A 224 -13.44 -28.08 -2.04
C THR A 224 -14.69 -27.25 -1.77
N ALA A 225 -15.79 -27.49 -2.49
CA ALA A 225 -17.05 -26.78 -2.24
C ALA A 225 -17.57 -26.97 -0.79
N ASP A 226 -17.28 -28.13 -0.18
CA ASP A 226 -17.80 -28.51 1.13
C ASP A 226 -16.92 -28.06 2.31
N GLY A 227 -15.67 -27.67 2.05
CA GLY A 227 -14.70 -27.54 3.12
C GLY A 227 -13.29 -27.19 2.68
N PHE A 228 -12.47 -26.88 3.66
CA PHE A 228 -11.04 -26.64 3.50
C PHE A 228 -10.22 -27.40 4.53
N ARG A 229 -8.97 -27.72 4.18
CA ARG A 229 -7.99 -28.38 5.06
C ARG A 229 -6.65 -27.68 4.95
N ILE A 230 -6.12 -27.19 6.07
CA ILE A 230 -4.84 -26.47 6.13
C ILE A 230 -3.76 -27.41 6.67
N THR A 231 -2.61 -27.43 6.01
CA THR A 231 -1.41 -28.16 6.45
C THR A 231 -0.17 -27.28 6.32
N ASP A 232 0.95 -27.71 6.90
CA ASP A 232 2.27 -27.23 6.44
C ASP A 232 2.64 -27.84 5.08
N PHE A 233 3.79 -27.46 4.51
CA PHE A 233 4.30 -28.05 3.25
C PHE A 233 4.73 -29.53 3.36
N HIS A 234 4.79 -30.09 4.55
CA HIS A 234 5.03 -31.51 4.78
C HIS A 234 3.73 -32.33 4.84
N GLY A 235 2.58 -31.67 4.87
CA GLY A 235 1.26 -32.30 4.97
C GLY A 235 0.79 -32.52 6.41
N ASN A 236 1.45 -31.93 7.40
CA ASN A 236 1.04 -32.05 8.80
C ASN A 236 -0.16 -31.14 9.08
N GLU A 237 -1.20 -31.70 9.70
CA GLU A 237 -2.43 -30.98 10.09
C GLU A 237 -2.39 -30.45 11.52
N ASP A 238 -1.52 -31.01 12.37
CA ASP A 238 -1.32 -30.61 13.77
C ASP A 238 -0.49 -29.32 13.86
N LEU A 239 -1.08 -28.23 13.40
CA LEU A 239 -0.48 -26.90 13.42
C LEU A 239 -0.53 -26.31 14.84
N ALA A 240 0.45 -25.47 15.16
CA ALA A 240 0.49 -24.78 16.46
C ALA A 240 -0.79 -23.94 16.70
N PRO A 241 -1.23 -23.76 17.96
CA PRO A 241 -2.36 -22.89 18.26
C PRO A 241 -2.18 -21.48 17.67
N GLY A 242 -3.18 -20.99 16.93
CA GLY A 242 -3.11 -19.69 16.25
C GLY A 242 -2.31 -19.68 14.94
N ALA A 243 -1.91 -20.84 14.41
CA ALA A 243 -1.19 -20.95 13.15
C ALA A 243 -1.97 -20.42 11.93
N TYR A 244 -3.29 -20.30 12.02
CA TYR A 244 -4.14 -19.57 11.10
C TYR A 244 -5.23 -18.84 11.90
N ARG A 245 -5.79 -17.78 11.33
CA ARG A 245 -6.77 -16.93 12.03
C ARG A 245 -8.08 -16.88 11.29
N ARG A 246 -9.18 -17.25 11.98
CA ARG A 246 -10.53 -16.95 11.51
C ARG A 246 -10.92 -15.54 11.92
N PHE A 247 -11.56 -14.80 11.03
CA PHE A 247 -12.02 -13.44 11.30
C PHE A 247 -13.27 -13.10 10.48
N HIS A 248 -14.06 -12.15 11.00
CA HIS A 248 -15.19 -11.55 10.31
C HIS A 248 -14.77 -10.23 9.67
N ILE A 249 -15.29 -9.92 8.49
CA ILE A 249 -15.00 -8.69 7.77
C ILE A 249 -16.07 -7.64 8.12
N ASP A 250 -15.66 -6.61 8.84
CA ASP A 250 -16.58 -5.61 9.41
C ASP A 250 -17.01 -4.51 8.42
N TRP A 251 -16.30 -4.34 7.30
CA TRP A 251 -16.56 -3.30 6.30
C TRP A 251 -17.35 -3.82 5.08
N ASP A 252 -18.08 -2.93 4.39
CA ASP A 252 -18.97 -3.26 3.28
C ASP A 252 -18.39 -2.93 1.89
N LEU A 253 -19.07 -3.39 0.83
CA LEU A 253 -18.64 -3.13 -0.55
C LEU A 253 -18.57 -1.62 -0.89
N ALA A 254 -19.44 -0.81 -0.28
CA ALA A 254 -19.55 0.61 -0.59
C ALA A 254 -18.26 1.37 -0.25
N ALA A 255 -17.53 0.94 0.78
CA ALA A 255 -16.23 1.50 1.12
C ALA A 255 -15.20 1.35 -0.02
N ALA A 256 -15.30 0.29 -0.83
CA ALA A 256 -14.41 0.00 -1.96
C ALA A 256 -14.96 0.45 -3.33
N GLU A 257 -16.13 1.10 -3.37
CA GLU A 257 -16.73 1.67 -4.57
C GLU A 257 -16.44 3.17 -4.68
N LYS A 258 -16.61 3.75 -5.89
CA LYS A 258 -16.43 5.19 -6.11
C LYS A 258 -17.51 6.05 -5.45
N GLY A 259 -18.63 5.49 -5.00
CA GLY A 259 -19.63 6.23 -4.21
C GLY A 259 -20.18 7.51 -4.86
N GLY A 260 -20.23 7.58 -6.20
CA GLY A 260 -20.68 8.77 -6.95
C GLY A 260 -19.57 9.78 -7.31
N TYR A 261 -18.33 9.56 -6.85
CA TYR A 261 -17.18 10.34 -7.27
C TYR A 261 -16.65 9.88 -8.64
N GLU A 262 -16.01 10.77 -9.38
CA GLU A 262 -15.47 10.49 -10.72
C GLU A 262 -14.32 9.45 -10.67
N TYR A 263 -13.45 9.57 -9.68
CA TYR A 263 -12.30 8.71 -9.44
C TYR A 263 -12.07 8.50 -7.93
N PHE A 264 -11.42 7.40 -7.57
CA PHE A 264 -11.17 7.01 -6.17
C PHE A 264 -10.36 8.05 -5.42
N MET A 265 -9.31 8.62 -6.01
CA MET A 265 -8.51 9.63 -5.31
C MET A 265 -9.35 10.85 -4.87
N LEU A 266 -10.38 11.26 -5.63
CA LEU A 266 -11.28 12.35 -5.22
C LEU A 266 -12.14 11.96 -4.03
N LYS A 267 -12.72 10.74 -4.06
CA LYS A 267 -13.44 10.16 -2.92
C LYS A 267 -12.55 10.13 -1.68
N GLU A 268 -11.33 9.63 -1.83
CA GLU A 268 -10.38 9.47 -0.74
C GLU A 268 -9.92 10.82 -0.17
N ILE A 269 -9.76 11.87 -1.00
CA ILE A 269 -9.56 13.23 -0.51
C ILE A 269 -10.77 13.70 0.30
N ALA A 270 -12.00 13.47 -0.18
CA ALA A 270 -13.21 13.86 0.54
C ALA A 270 -13.41 13.08 1.86
N GLU A 271 -12.86 11.86 1.97
CA GLU A 271 -12.92 11.01 3.17
C GLU A 271 -11.85 11.35 4.23
N GLN A 272 -10.93 12.27 3.95
CA GLN A 272 -9.85 12.64 4.88
C GLN A 272 -10.32 13.10 6.27
N PRO A 273 -11.40 13.90 6.43
CA PRO A 273 -11.92 14.26 7.74
C PRO A 273 -12.25 13.01 8.58
N THR A 274 -12.97 12.07 7.99
CA THR A 274 -13.35 10.80 8.62
C THR A 274 -12.12 9.97 8.95
N ALA A 275 -11.18 9.82 8.01
CA ALA A 275 -9.96 9.05 8.23
C ALA A 275 -9.11 9.60 9.39
N VAL A 276 -8.99 10.93 9.52
CA VAL A 276 -8.31 11.57 10.66
C VAL A 276 -9.06 11.32 11.96
N GLY A 277 -10.40 11.44 11.95
CA GLY A 277 -11.24 11.16 13.13
C GLY A 277 -11.15 9.70 13.59
N ASP A 278 -11.24 8.76 12.66
CA ASP A 278 -11.17 7.32 12.93
C ASP A 278 -9.80 6.90 13.46
N THR A 279 -8.72 7.57 13.03
CA THR A 279 -7.36 7.38 13.58
C THR A 279 -7.28 7.79 15.06
N LEU A 280 -8.05 8.79 15.49
CA LEU A 280 -8.04 9.28 16.88
C LEU A 280 -8.95 8.45 17.79
N LEU A 281 -9.94 7.76 17.22
CA LEU A 281 -11.00 7.10 17.96
C LEU A 281 -10.46 6.04 18.94
N GLY A 282 -10.67 6.28 20.23
CA GLY A 282 -10.26 5.36 21.31
C GLY A 282 -8.81 5.50 21.76
N HIS A 283 -8.07 6.48 21.25
CA HIS A 283 -6.66 6.71 21.61
C HIS A 283 -6.45 7.72 22.73
N PHE A 284 -7.52 8.28 23.30
CA PHE A 284 -7.47 9.11 24.51
C PHE A 284 -8.49 8.66 25.54
N VAL A 285 -8.03 8.00 26.59
CA VAL A 285 -8.84 7.37 27.63
C VAL A 285 -8.33 7.82 28.99
N ASP A 286 -9.23 8.32 29.84
CA ASP A 286 -8.92 8.79 31.20
C ASP A 286 -7.72 9.77 31.26
N GLY A 287 -7.64 10.68 30.29
CA GLY A 287 -6.57 11.69 30.23
C GLY A 287 -5.23 11.15 29.71
N ARG A 288 -5.21 9.97 29.11
CA ARG A 288 -3.97 9.31 28.64
C ARG A 288 -4.09 8.85 27.19
N ILE A 289 -2.95 8.90 26.50
CA ILE A 289 -2.80 8.29 25.18
C ILE A 289 -2.64 6.77 25.33
N VAL A 290 -3.40 6.01 24.52
CA VAL A 290 -3.39 4.54 24.48
C VAL A 290 -3.16 4.09 23.02
N LEU A 291 -2.42 3.00 22.82
CA LEU A 291 -2.17 2.38 21.50
C LEU A 291 -3.00 1.09 21.35
N ASP A 292 -3.25 0.61 20.13
CA ASP A 292 -4.15 -0.53 19.88
C ASP A 292 -3.63 -1.86 20.44
N GLU A 293 -2.45 -2.27 20.00
CA GLU A 293 -1.82 -3.52 20.42
C GLU A 293 -0.56 -3.22 21.21
N GLN A 294 -0.71 -2.65 22.41
CA GLN A 294 0.43 -2.26 23.22
C GLN A 294 1.02 -3.47 23.99
N ARG A 295 1.99 -4.17 23.37
CA ARG A 295 2.82 -5.18 24.07
C ARG A 295 4.09 -4.57 24.67
N LEU A 296 4.29 -3.26 24.50
CA LEU A 296 5.34 -2.47 25.14
C LEU A 296 4.83 -1.79 26.41
N SER A 297 5.50 -2.03 27.53
CA SER A 297 5.19 -1.37 28.80
C SER A 297 5.56 0.12 28.79
N ASP A 298 4.90 0.92 29.64
CA ASP A 298 5.27 2.33 29.86
C ASP A 298 6.74 2.50 30.27
N GLN A 299 7.30 1.51 30.98
CA GLN A 299 8.70 1.50 31.37
C GLN A 299 9.64 1.30 30.17
N GLU A 300 9.31 0.39 29.25
CA GLU A 300 10.09 0.20 28.01
C GLU A 300 10.03 1.46 27.13
N LEU A 301 8.87 2.11 27.00
CA LEU A 301 8.75 3.38 26.28
C LEU A 301 9.56 4.51 26.95
N ARG A 302 9.67 4.50 28.28
CA ARG A 302 10.48 5.47 29.03
C ARG A 302 11.98 5.25 28.82
N GLU A 303 12.41 4.00 28.67
CA GLU A 303 13.82 3.63 28.48
C GLU A 303 14.33 3.92 27.08
N VAL A 304 13.45 4.21 26.12
CA VAL A 304 13.83 4.61 24.77
C VAL A 304 14.73 5.85 24.81
N ASP A 305 15.90 5.79 24.19
CA ASP A 305 16.84 6.93 24.10
C ASP A 305 17.10 7.38 22.66
N LYS A 306 16.66 6.60 21.66
CA LYS A 306 16.73 6.92 20.24
C LYS A 306 15.55 6.35 19.48
N VAL A 307 15.06 7.10 18.48
CA VAL A 307 13.99 6.66 17.59
C VAL A 307 14.51 6.60 16.15
N PHE A 308 14.24 5.49 15.48
CA PHE A 308 14.31 5.41 14.02
C PHE A 308 12.90 5.34 13.46
N VAL A 309 12.64 6.05 12.38
CA VAL A 309 11.40 5.93 11.59
C VAL A 309 11.77 5.34 10.24
N VAL A 310 11.19 4.20 9.88
CA VAL A 310 11.48 3.48 8.64
C VAL A 310 10.23 3.33 7.80
N ALA A 311 10.30 3.73 6.53
CA ALA A 311 9.17 3.71 5.60
C ALA A 311 9.62 3.89 4.14
N CYS A 312 8.67 3.78 3.20
CA CYS A 312 8.90 4.03 1.77
C CYS A 312 7.90 5.06 1.21
N GLY A 313 8.33 5.87 0.24
CA GLY A 313 7.46 6.80 -0.51
C GLY A 313 6.70 7.80 0.37
N THR A 314 5.40 7.97 0.14
CA THR A 314 4.53 8.86 0.94
C THR A 314 4.58 8.57 2.45
N ALA A 315 4.72 7.30 2.86
CA ALA A 315 4.85 6.96 4.28
C ALA A 315 6.16 7.49 4.89
N TYR A 316 7.25 7.54 4.11
CA TYR A 316 8.51 8.17 4.52
C TYR A 316 8.35 9.68 4.74
N HIS A 317 7.59 10.38 3.89
CA HIS A 317 7.28 11.79 4.12
C HIS A 317 6.49 12.03 5.42
N SER A 318 5.60 11.10 5.80
CA SER A 318 4.90 11.17 7.09
C SER A 318 5.88 10.98 8.26
N GLY A 319 6.88 10.12 8.09
CA GLY A 319 7.96 9.94 9.06
C GLY A 319 8.85 11.17 9.24
N LEU A 320 9.11 11.92 8.16
CA LEU A 320 9.80 13.21 8.26
C LEU A 320 9.04 14.23 9.11
N LEU A 321 7.70 14.19 9.08
CA LEU A 321 6.86 15.01 9.96
C LEU A 321 6.88 14.49 11.40
N ALA A 322 6.86 13.17 11.59
CA ALA A 322 6.99 12.52 12.89
C ALA A 322 8.26 12.96 13.63
N LYS A 323 9.39 13.06 12.94
CA LYS A 323 10.66 13.56 13.50
C LYS A 323 10.49 14.90 14.21
N TYR A 324 9.88 15.89 13.56
CA TYR A 324 9.69 17.21 14.16
C TYR A 324 8.84 17.14 15.43
N ALA A 325 7.76 16.36 15.42
CA ALA A 325 6.86 16.23 16.57
C ALA A 325 7.52 15.48 17.74
N ILE A 326 8.12 14.32 17.47
CA ILE A 326 8.78 13.50 18.48
C ILE A 326 9.97 14.26 19.10
N GLU A 327 10.86 14.87 18.30
CA GLU A 327 11.98 15.65 18.84
C GLU A 327 11.50 16.84 19.67
N HIS A 328 10.44 17.52 19.22
CA HIS A 328 9.89 18.67 19.92
C HIS A 328 9.29 18.30 21.29
N TRP A 329 8.53 17.20 21.36
CA TRP A 329 7.82 16.80 22.59
C TRP A 329 8.66 15.95 23.55
N THR A 330 9.62 15.18 23.04
CA THR A 330 10.34 14.17 23.84
C THR A 330 11.82 14.46 24.03
N ARG A 331 12.41 15.32 23.18
CA ARG A 331 13.85 15.54 23.04
C ARG A 331 14.66 14.28 22.68
N LEU A 332 14.01 13.22 22.23
CA LEU A 332 14.68 12.06 21.69
C LEU A 332 15.27 12.37 20.31
N PRO A 333 16.51 11.96 20.01
CA PRO A 333 17.03 12.00 18.65
C PRO A 333 16.20 11.07 17.76
N VAL A 334 15.76 11.59 16.61
CA VAL A 334 15.01 10.82 15.61
C VAL A 334 15.79 10.78 14.29
N GLU A 335 16.03 9.58 13.77
CA GLU A 335 16.50 9.36 12.41
C GLU A 335 15.33 8.85 11.56
N VAL A 336 15.18 9.38 10.34
CA VAL A 336 14.14 8.93 9.40
C VAL A 336 14.85 8.39 8.17
N GLU A 337 14.57 7.15 7.82
CA GLU A 337 15.31 6.39 6.84
C GLU A 337 14.38 5.74 5.83
N LEU A 338 14.84 5.67 4.58
CA LEU A 338 14.22 4.83 3.57
C LEU A 338 14.41 3.37 3.98
N ALA A 339 13.33 2.60 4.06
CA ALA A 339 13.43 1.22 4.54
C ALA A 339 14.33 0.35 3.65
N SER A 340 14.37 0.63 2.34
CA SER A 340 15.24 -0.03 1.37
C SER A 340 16.73 0.15 1.68
N GLU A 341 17.13 1.28 2.26
CA GLU A 341 18.54 1.56 2.61
C GLU A 341 18.88 1.14 4.05
N PHE A 342 17.87 1.08 4.92
CA PHE A 342 18.05 0.96 6.37
C PHE A 342 18.90 -0.23 6.78
N ARG A 343 18.65 -1.42 6.23
CA ARG A 343 19.38 -2.64 6.60
C ARG A 343 20.78 -2.74 5.98
N TYR A 344 21.02 -2.04 4.86
CA TYR A 344 22.28 -2.12 4.12
C TYR A 344 23.36 -1.16 4.61
N ARG A 345 23.00 -0.23 5.51
CA ARG A 345 23.92 0.76 6.09
C ARG A 345 24.43 0.42 7.49
N ASP A 346 24.17 -0.79 7.97
CA ASP A 346 24.53 -1.27 9.32
C ASP A 346 24.11 -0.29 10.44
N PRO A 347 22.79 -0.08 10.66
CA PRO A 347 22.32 0.89 11.64
C PRO A 347 22.67 0.44 13.06
N VAL A 348 23.09 1.38 13.91
CA VAL A 348 23.39 1.10 15.32
C VAL A 348 22.08 1.04 16.09
N LEU A 349 21.64 -0.19 16.38
CA LEU A 349 20.40 -0.52 17.07
C LEU A 349 20.70 -1.33 18.34
N ASP A 350 19.96 -1.05 19.41
CA ASP A 350 20.03 -1.77 20.67
C ASP A 350 18.66 -1.82 21.38
N ARG A 351 18.65 -2.30 22.63
CA ARG A 351 17.42 -2.48 23.40
C ARG A 351 16.73 -1.17 23.82
N SER A 352 17.44 -0.05 23.85
CA SER A 352 16.89 1.28 24.11
C SER A 352 16.51 2.02 22.83
N THR A 353 16.69 1.39 21.67
CA THR A 353 16.26 1.92 20.39
C THR A 353 14.81 1.52 20.09
N LEU A 354 13.99 2.51 19.73
CA LEU A 354 12.66 2.29 19.16
C LEU A 354 12.69 2.48 17.65
N VAL A 355 12.22 1.49 16.90
CA VAL A 355 11.99 1.58 15.45
C VAL A 355 10.49 1.72 15.21
N VAL A 356 10.08 2.83 14.60
CA VAL A 356 8.71 3.07 14.14
C VAL A 356 8.62 2.75 12.66
N ALA A 357 7.97 1.64 12.32
CA ALA A 357 7.75 1.20 10.94
C ALA A 357 6.39 1.70 10.44
N ILE A 358 6.38 2.46 9.35
CA ILE A 358 5.15 3.03 8.78
C ILE A 358 4.86 2.37 7.44
N SER A 359 3.72 1.68 7.32
CA SER A 359 3.27 1.08 6.07
C SER A 359 1.74 1.09 5.98
N GLN A 360 1.21 1.65 4.90
CA GLN A 360 -0.24 1.62 4.64
C GLN A 360 -0.74 0.18 4.51
N SER A 361 -0.10 -0.63 3.67
CA SER A 361 -0.53 -2.00 3.40
C SER A 361 -0.13 -3.00 4.48
N GLY A 362 0.93 -2.70 5.22
CA GLY A 362 1.55 -3.62 6.19
C GLY A 362 2.27 -4.80 5.53
N GLU A 363 2.48 -4.74 4.22
CA GLU A 363 3.08 -5.80 3.39
C GLU A 363 4.26 -5.29 2.56
N THR A 364 4.68 -4.02 2.74
CA THR A 364 5.80 -3.44 2.01
C THR A 364 7.09 -4.20 2.30
N ALA A 365 7.68 -4.84 1.29
CA ALA A 365 8.80 -5.78 1.47
C ALA A 365 10.00 -5.14 2.19
N ASP A 366 10.45 -3.98 1.71
CA ASP A 366 11.58 -3.25 2.33
C ASP A 366 11.31 -2.90 3.80
N THR A 367 10.09 -2.45 4.11
CA THR A 367 9.69 -2.11 5.49
C THR A 367 9.60 -3.36 6.36
N LEU A 368 9.09 -4.46 5.84
CA LEU A 368 9.03 -5.74 6.56
C LEU A 368 10.43 -6.26 6.90
N GLU A 369 11.35 -6.21 5.95
CA GLU A 369 12.74 -6.62 6.19
C GLU A 369 13.47 -5.66 7.14
N ALA A 370 13.19 -4.35 7.09
CA ALA A 370 13.70 -3.39 8.09
C ALA A 370 13.18 -3.71 9.51
N VAL A 371 11.92 -4.14 9.64
CA VAL A 371 11.34 -4.60 10.91
C VAL A 371 12.07 -5.85 11.42
N ARG A 372 12.26 -6.86 10.57
CA ARG A 372 12.96 -8.10 10.93
C ARG A 372 14.39 -7.81 11.38
N HIS A 373 15.12 -7.03 10.60
CA HIS A 373 16.48 -6.61 10.92
C HIS A 373 16.56 -5.89 12.28
N ALA A 374 15.65 -4.95 12.56
CA ALA A 374 15.62 -4.25 13.84
C ALA A 374 15.42 -5.20 15.03
N LYS A 375 14.53 -6.20 14.88
CA LYS A 375 14.27 -7.19 15.92
C LYS A 375 15.44 -8.15 16.14
N GLU A 376 16.15 -8.53 15.08
CA GLU A 376 17.38 -9.31 15.19
C GLU A 376 18.42 -8.60 16.07
N GLN A 377 18.54 -7.27 15.89
CA GLN A 377 19.38 -6.39 16.69
C GLN A 377 18.81 -6.03 18.09
N LYS A 378 17.68 -6.64 18.48
CA LYS A 378 17.02 -6.46 19.78
C LYS A 378 16.39 -5.09 20.02
N ALA A 379 16.23 -4.27 18.99
CA ALA A 379 15.44 -3.05 19.09
C ALA A 379 13.96 -3.36 19.28
N LYS A 380 13.25 -2.42 19.89
CA LYS A 380 11.79 -2.46 20.00
C LYS A 380 11.19 -1.93 18.71
N VAL A 381 10.10 -2.54 18.24
CA VAL A 381 9.46 -2.12 17.00
C VAL A 381 7.99 -1.78 17.22
N LEU A 382 7.57 -0.60 16.77
CA LEU A 382 6.18 -0.14 16.73
C LEU A 382 5.75 0.02 15.27
N ALA A 383 4.62 -0.59 14.89
CA ALA A 383 4.02 -0.40 13.57
C ALA A 383 2.95 0.71 13.59
N ILE A 384 2.98 1.57 12.58
CA ILE A 384 1.82 2.38 12.17
C ILE A 384 1.30 1.78 10.86
N CYS A 385 0.08 1.24 10.88
CA CYS A 385 -0.45 0.50 9.73
C CYS A 385 -1.94 0.76 9.50
N ASN A 386 -2.40 0.69 8.26
CA ASN A 386 -3.84 0.81 7.98
C ASN A 386 -4.55 -0.56 7.95
N THR A 387 -3.86 -1.60 7.48
CA THR A 387 -4.43 -2.94 7.30
C THR A 387 -4.28 -3.79 8.55
N ASN A 388 -5.40 -4.09 9.22
CA ASN A 388 -5.42 -4.98 10.37
C ASN A 388 -5.00 -6.41 9.98
N GLY A 389 -4.18 -7.06 10.82
CA GLY A 389 -3.73 -8.43 10.61
C GLY A 389 -2.64 -8.63 9.53
N SER A 390 -2.15 -7.56 8.91
CA SER A 390 -1.04 -7.63 7.94
C SER A 390 0.29 -8.09 8.60
N GLN A 391 1.28 -8.45 7.78
CA GLN A 391 2.55 -9.03 8.25
C GLN A 391 3.32 -8.11 9.22
N ILE A 392 3.50 -6.83 8.87
CA ILE A 392 4.28 -5.88 9.68
C ILE A 392 3.72 -5.76 11.13
N PRO A 393 2.42 -5.45 11.36
CA PRO A 393 1.83 -5.40 12.70
C PRO A 393 2.06 -6.66 13.55
N ARG A 394 1.96 -7.85 12.95
CA ARG A 394 2.16 -9.12 13.66
C ARG A 394 3.58 -9.28 14.17
N GLU A 395 4.54 -8.86 13.36
CA GLU A 395 5.95 -8.94 13.70
C GLU A 395 6.40 -7.83 14.65
N CYS A 396 5.65 -6.74 14.84
CA CYS A 396 6.01 -5.66 15.76
C CYS A 396 5.65 -5.92 17.23
N ASP A 397 6.28 -5.19 18.16
CA ASP A 397 6.02 -5.24 19.60
C ASP A 397 4.85 -4.33 20.03
N ALA A 398 4.57 -3.29 19.24
CA ALA A 398 3.38 -2.47 19.40
C ALA A 398 2.78 -2.09 18.04
N VAL A 399 1.49 -1.80 18.01
CA VAL A 399 0.79 -1.37 16.80
C VAL A 399 -0.16 -0.21 17.11
N LEU A 400 -0.20 0.76 16.19
CA LEU A 400 -1.28 1.73 16.08
C LEU A 400 -1.87 1.64 14.67
N TYR A 401 -3.16 1.34 14.59
CA TYR A 401 -3.89 1.24 13.35
C TYR A 401 -4.48 2.59 12.96
N THR A 402 -4.25 3.01 11.72
CA THR A 402 -4.78 4.30 11.24
C THR A 402 -6.28 4.27 10.96
N ARG A 403 -6.86 3.09 10.72
CA ARG A 403 -8.31 2.90 10.49
C ARG A 403 -8.90 3.83 9.42
N ALA A 404 -8.11 4.25 8.42
CA ALA A 404 -8.53 5.15 7.35
C ALA A 404 -9.48 4.51 6.32
N GLY A 405 -9.87 3.24 6.54
CA GLY A 405 -10.58 2.41 5.58
C GLY A 405 -9.71 2.01 4.37
N PRO A 406 -10.28 1.27 3.40
CA PRO A 406 -9.56 0.92 2.18
C PRO A 406 -9.22 2.16 1.35
N GLU A 407 -8.01 2.19 0.78
CA GLU A 407 -7.57 3.22 -0.15
C GLU A 407 -7.20 2.51 -1.47
N ILE A 408 -7.97 2.79 -2.52
CA ILE A 408 -7.95 2.12 -3.81
C ILE A 408 -7.08 2.89 -4.81
N GLY A 409 -7.14 4.22 -4.81
CA GLY A 409 -6.30 5.07 -5.67
C GLY A 409 -4.83 4.81 -5.41
N VAL A 410 -4.01 4.64 -6.46
CA VAL A 410 -2.59 4.26 -6.30
C VAL A 410 -1.84 5.29 -5.45
N ALA A 411 -2.01 6.58 -5.74
CA ALA A 411 -1.40 7.66 -4.97
C ALA A 411 -2.07 7.80 -3.60
N SER A 412 -1.30 7.65 -2.52
CA SER A 412 -1.82 7.81 -1.16
C SER A 412 -2.31 9.23 -0.87
N THR A 413 -3.46 9.35 -0.18
CA THR A 413 -4.08 10.62 0.20
C THR A 413 -4.54 10.60 1.65
N LYS A 414 -5.70 10.00 1.96
CA LYS A 414 -6.22 9.89 3.33
C LYS A 414 -5.33 9.08 4.25
N THR A 415 -4.65 8.06 3.71
CA THR A 415 -3.70 7.28 4.49
C THR A 415 -2.49 8.10 4.90
N PHE A 416 -2.07 9.10 4.12
CA PHE A 416 -0.99 10.01 4.50
C PHE A 416 -1.39 10.88 5.69
N LEU A 417 -2.55 11.54 5.65
CA LEU A 417 -3.04 12.33 6.79
C LEU A 417 -3.25 11.47 8.03
N ALA A 418 -3.83 10.29 7.87
CA ALA A 418 -4.01 9.33 8.96
C ALA A 418 -2.67 8.86 9.55
N GLN A 419 -1.65 8.62 8.72
CA GLN A 419 -0.28 8.33 9.19
C GLN A 419 0.34 9.50 9.95
N VAL A 420 0.15 10.74 9.50
CA VAL A 420 0.62 11.93 10.23
C VAL A 420 -0.05 12.02 11.61
N THR A 421 -1.37 11.83 11.69
CA THR A 421 -2.13 11.79 12.95
C THR A 421 -1.64 10.67 13.87
N ALA A 422 -1.44 9.47 13.33
CA ALA A 422 -0.89 8.31 14.04
C ALA A 422 0.51 8.56 14.60
N ASN A 423 1.41 9.15 13.80
CA ASN A 423 2.75 9.55 14.25
C ASN A 423 2.69 10.53 15.42
N TYR A 424 1.71 11.44 15.40
CA TYR A 424 1.50 12.39 16.49
C TYR A 424 0.99 11.72 17.76
N LEU A 425 0.08 10.74 17.65
CA LEU A 425 -0.31 9.90 18.79
C LEU A 425 0.88 9.14 19.38
N VAL A 426 1.74 8.56 18.55
CA VAL A 426 2.98 7.88 19.01
C VAL A 426 3.91 8.87 19.72
N GLY A 427 4.11 10.07 19.17
CA GLY A 427 4.91 11.11 19.81
C GLY A 427 4.37 11.54 21.17
N LEU A 428 3.04 11.68 21.30
CA LEU A 428 2.39 12.00 22.57
C LEU A 428 2.47 10.84 23.57
N ALA A 429 2.34 9.59 23.12
CA ALA A 429 2.52 8.40 23.96
C ALA A 429 3.94 8.32 24.53
N LEU A 430 4.96 8.61 23.72
CA LEU A 430 6.35 8.70 24.16
C LEU A 430 6.57 9.85 25.15
N ALA A 431 6.03 11.03 24.86
CA ALA A 431 6.15 12.18 25.75
C ALA A 431 5.49 11.92 27.12
N GLN A 432 4.34 11.27 27.11
CA GLN A 432 3.61 10.81 28.29
C GLN A 432 4.44 9.80 29.11
N ALA A 433 4.95 8.73 28.47
CA ALA A 433 5.71 7.70 29.17
C ALA A 433 6.99 8.24 29.83
N ARG A 434 7.65 9.19 29.15
CA ARG A 434 8.86 9.88 29.63
C ARG A 434 8.59 10.99 30.64
N GLY A 435 7.36 11.49 30.73
CA GLY A 435 7.03 12.64 31.56
C GLY A 435 7.66 13.95 31.07
N THR A 436 7.96 14.07 29.77
CA THR A 436 8.44 15.32 29.16
C THR A 436 7.32 16.31 28.88
N LYS A 437 6.07 15.84 28.86
CA LYS A 437 4.84 16.64 28.90
C LYS A 437 3.98 16.19 30.07
N TYR A 438 3.37 17.16 30.76
CA TYR A 438 2.39 16.87 31.80
C TYR A 438 1.04 16.44 31.21
N PRO A 439 0.18 15.75 31.98
CA PRO A 439 -1.11 15.25 31.47
C PRO A 439 -2.01 16.33 30.85
N ASP A 440 -2.04 17.54 31.40
CA ASP A 440 -2.80 18.68 30.87
C ASP A 440 -2.23 19.19 29.54
N GLU A 441 -0.90 19.14 29.36
CA GLU A 441 -0.28 19.46 28.09
C GLU A 441 -0.59 18.39 27.03
N VAL A 442 -0.54 17.10 27.39
CA VAL A 442 -0.91 16.00 26.50
C VAL A 442 -2.37 16.11 26.08
N GLU A 443 -3.27 16.40 27.02
CA GLU A 443 -4.68 16.66 26.71
C GLU A 443 -4.83 17.83 25.75
N ARG A 444 -4.13 18.95 25.98
CA ARG A 444 -4.20 20.11 25.07
C ARG A 444 -3.79 19.75 23.63
N GLU A 445 -2.65 19.07 23.44
CA GLU A 445 -2.21 18.67 22.10
C GLU A 445 -3.21 17.69 21.45
N TYR A 446 -3.77 16.76 22.24
CA TYR A 446 -4.80 15.83 21.75
C TYR A 446 -6.08 16.55 21.34
N ARG A 447 -6.54 17.55 22.11
CA ARG A 447 -7.73 18.36 21.75
C ARG A 447 -7.52 19.16 20.48
N GLU A 448 -6.30 19.65 20.21
CA GLU A 448 -5.99 20.27 18.93
C GLU A 448 -6.09 19.25 17.78
N LEU A 449 -5.60 18.02 17.97
CA LEU A 449 -5.78 16.92 17.00
C LEU A 449 -7.25 16.56 16.78
N GLU A 450 -8.05 16.49 17.85
CA GLU A 450 -9.48 16.17 17.82
C GLU A 450 -10.29 17.21 17.03
N ALA A 451 -9.82 18.46 16.95
CA ALA A 451 -10.44 19.50 16.12
C ALA A 451 -10.04 19.43 14.63
N MET A 452 -9.02 18.64 14.27
CA MET A 452 -8.50 18.59 12.90
C MET A 452 -9.50 18.08 11.85
N PRO A 453 -10.35 17.06 12.09
CA PRO A 453 -11.35 16.62 11.12
C PRO A 453 -12.21 17.77 10.57
N ASP A 454 -12.71 18.65 11.43
CA ASP A 454 -13.52 19.79 11.03
C ASP A 454 -12.73 20.81 10.19
N LEU A 455 -11.46 21.04 10.55
CA LEU A 455 -10.58 21.95 9.81
C LEU A 455 -10.17 21.37 8.44
N VAL A 456 -9.94 20.06 8.35
CA VAL A 456 -9.70 19.34 7.10
C VAL A 456 -10.92 19.46 6.19
N ALA A 457 -12.13 19.26 6.74
CA ALA A 457 -13.38 19.42 5.98
C ALA A 457 -13.56 20.86 5.45
N ARG A 458 -13.21 21.87 6.26
CA ARG A 458 -13.22 23.28 5.83
C ARG A 458 -12.28 23.53 4.65
N VAL A 459 -11.06 22.99 4.68
CA VAL A 459 -10.10 23.16 3.58
C VAL A 459 -10.60 22.48 2.31
N ILE A 460 -11.13 21.26 2.41
CA ILE A 460 -11.70 20.53 1.27
C ILE A 460 -12.86 21.31 0.62
N ALA A 461 -13.69 21.96 1.43
CA ALA A 461 -14.80 22.78 0.92
C ALA A 461 -14.33 24.05 0.16
N SER A 462 -13.08 24.49 0.33
CA SER A 462 -12.53 25.70 -0.27
C SER A 462 -11.48 25.46 -1.36
N ILE A 463 -11.38 24.24 -1.92
CA ILE A 463 -10.30 23.89 -2.87
C ILE A 463 -10.52 24.38 -4.30
N GLU A 464 -11.71 24.88 -4.66
CA GLU A 464 -12.05 25.24 -6.05
C GLU A 464 -10.99 26.14 -6.73
N PRO A 465 -10.41 27.16 -6.08
CA PRO A 465 -9.35 27.98 -6.68
C PRO A 465 -8.09 27.16 -7.05
N VAL A 466 -7.80 26.10 -6.31
CA VAL A 466 -6.66 25.20 -6.57
C VAL A 466 -6.85 24.44 -7.87
N THR A 467 -8.07 23.97 -8.13
CA THR A 467 -8.42 23.31 -9.40
C THR A 467 -8.19 24.26 -10.57
N ALA A 468 -8.62 25.52 -10.48
CA ALA A 468 -8.39 26.50 -11.55
C ALA A 468 -6.89 26.73 -11.83
N LEU A 469 -6.07 26.79 -10.77
CA LEU A 469 -4.60 26.90 -10.91
C LEU A 469 -4.00 25.66 -11.57
N ALA A 470 -4.45 24.47 -11.19
CA ALA A 470 -3.98 23.22 -11.78
C ALA A 470 -4.23 23.17 -13.29
N TYR A 471 -5.42 23.57 -13.76
CA TYR A 471 -5.70 23.67 -15.20
C TYR A 471 -4.83 24.70 -15.91
N ARG A 472 -4.54 25.84 -15.26
CA ARG A 472 -3.65 26.88 -15.82
C ARG A 472 -2.23 26.37 -16.02
N PHE A 473 -1.68 25.65 -15.04
CA PHE A 473 -0.29 25.15 -15.08
C PHE A 473 -0.17 23.72 -15.63
N ALA A 474 -1.26 23.15 -16.16
CA ALA A 474 -1.26 21.79 -16.68
C ALA A 474 -0.26 21.58 -17.82
N GLN A 475 0.12 22.61 -18.57
CA GLN A 475 1.08 22.51 -19.68
C GLN A 475 2.54 22.81 -19.27
N SER A 476 2.79 23.20 -18.02
CA SER A 476 4.15 23.42 -17.53
C SER A 476 4.95 22.11 -17.57
N SER A 477 6.22 22.17 -17.94
CA SER A 477 7.12 21.01 -17.91
C SER A 477 7.57 20.67 -16.48
N THR A 478 7.76 21.72 -15.67
CA THR A 478 8.34 21.68 -14.33
C THR A 478 7.47 22.44 -13.35
N VAL A 479 7.33 21.93 -12.13
CA VAL A 479 6.76 22.64 -10.97
C VAL A 479 7.68 22.41 -9.77
N LEU A 480 8.08 23.49 -9.08
CA LEU A 480 8.88 23.37 -7.86
C LEU A 480 8.02 23.55 -6.63
N PHE A 481 8.36 22.85 -5.54
CA PHE A 481 7.68 22.93 -4.26
C PHE A 481 8.69 23.38 -3.19
N LEU A 482 8.32 24.37 -2.38
CA LEU A 482 9.18 24.93 -1.36
C LEU A 482 8.53 24.88 0.02
N GLY A 483 9.32 24.51 1.01
CA GLY A 483 8.92 24.62 2.40
C GLY A 483 10.11 24.75 3.33
N ARG A 484 9.83 25.05 4.59
CA ARG A 484 10.80 25.03 5.69
C ARG A 484 10.20 24.30 6.87
N HIS A 485 11.04 23.64 7.66
CA HIS A 485 10.58 22.86 8.81
C HIS A 485 9.53 21.83 8.34
N VAL A 486 8.40 21.70 9.03
CA VAL A 486 7.25 20.87 8.64
C VAL A 486 6.71 21.13 7.23
N GLY A 487 6.93 22.32 6.65
CA GLY A 487 6.54 22.62 5.28
C GLY A 487 7.43 21.91 4.24
N TYR A 488 8.65 21.52 4.59
CA TYR A 488 9.55 20.83 3.66
C TYR A 488 9.08 19.41 3.32
N PRO A 489 8.74 18.54 4.31
CA PRO A 489 8.11 17.25 4.01
C PRO A 489 6.81 17.38 3.20
N VAL A 490 6.00 18.41 3.46
CA VAL A 490 4.79 18.69 2.68
C VAL A 490 5.13 19.05 1.23
N ALA A 491 6.18 19.83 1.00
CA ALA A 491 6.68 20.13 -0.34
C ALA A 491 7.18 18.88 -1.08
N LEU A 492 7.88 17.98 -0.40
CA LEU A 492 8.28 16.69 -0.96
C LEU A 492 7.07 15.82 -1.34
N GLU A 493 6.04 15.79 -0.48
CA GLU A 493 4.81 15.04 -0.74
C GLU A 493 4.04 15.60 -1.94
N GLY A 494 3.87 16.92 -2.04
CA GLY A 494 3.24 17.55 -3.20
C GLY A 494 3.99 17.26 -4.51
N ALA A 495 5.32 17.33 -4.48
CA ALA A 495 6.16 16.99 -5.61
C ALA A 495 6.01 15.50 -6.01
N LEU A 496 5.92 14.60 -5.03
CA LEU A 496 5.70 13.18 -5.28
C LEU A 496 4.33 12.93 -5.94
N LYS A 497 3.24 13.50 -5.41
CA LYS A 497 1.90 13.35 -6.02
C LYS A 497 1.87 13.81 -7.46
N LEU A 498 2.50 14.94 -7.76
CA LEU A 498 2.53 15.47 -9.12
C LEU A 498 3.37 14.60 -10.07
N LYS A 499 4.49 14.04 -9.61
CA LYS A 499 5.26 13.04 -10.37
C LYS A 499 4.46 11.78 -10.67
N GLU A 500 3.76 11.24 -9.66
CA GLU A 500 2.99 10.01 -9.77
C GLU A 500 1.81 10.16 -10.74
N LEU A 501 1.06 11.25 -10.65
CA LEU A 501 -0.22 11.40 -11.35
C LEU A 501 -0.09 12.09 -12.71
N ALA A 502 0.74 13.13 -12.79
CA ALA A 502 0.85 13.99 -13.96
C ALA A 502 2.11 13.76 -14.80
N TYR A 503 3.01 12.88 -14.34
CA TYR A 503 4.32 12.59 -14.97
C TYR A 503 5.14 13.85 -15.24
N MET A 504 4.95 14.88 -14.42
CA MET A 504 5.68 16.14 -14.50
C MET A 504 6.99 16.04 -13.76
N HIS A 505 7.98 16.80 -14.20
CA HIS A 505 9.16 17.00 -13.39
C HIS A 505 8.77 17.89 -12.20
N ALA A 506 8.70 17.29 -11.02
CA ALA A 506 8.35 17.99 -9.80
C ALA A 506 9.33 17.65 -8.69
N GLU A 507 9.82 18.68 -8.01
CA GLU A 507 10.83 18.55 -6.98
C GLU A 507 10.52 19.45 -5.79
N GLY A 508 10.68 18.88 -4.58
CA GLY A 508 10.48 19.58 -3.32
C GLY A 508 11.81 19.96 -2.70
N PHE A 509 11.98 21.24 -2.35
CA PHE A 509 13.20 21.76 -1.73
C PHE A 509 12.93 22.37 -0.35
N ALA A 510 13.90 22.19 0.53
CA ALA A 510 14.03 23.05 1.69
C ALA A 510 14.40 24.45 1.18
N ALA A 511 13.56 25.45 1.42
CA ALA A 511 13.70 26.75 0.75
C ALA A 511 15.03 27.47 1.06
N GLY A 512 15.68 27.13 2.18
CA GLY A 512 17.02 27.63 2.50
C GLY A 512 18.11 27.17 1.53
N GLU A 513 17.92 26.01 0.91
CA GLU A 513 18.89 25.39 0.01
C GLU A 513 18.85 25.94 -1.41
N LEU A 514 17.84 26.75 -1.76
CA LEU A 514 17.68 27.28 -3.11
C LEU A 514 18.95 27.94 -3.66
N LYS A 515 19.61 28.78 -2.86
CA LYS A 515 20.83 29.48 -3.29
C LYS A 515 22.06 28.59 -3.43
N HIS A 516 21.98 27.35 -2.97
CA HIS A 516 23.07 26.39 -3.03
C HIS A 516 23.06 25.57 -4.33
N GLY A 517 22.26 25.98 -5.32
CA GLY A 517 22.21 25.38 -6.66
C GLY A 517 20.82 25.42 -7.30
N PRO A 518 19.76 24.93 -6.63
CA PRO A 518 18.43 24.78 -7.23
C PRO A 518 17.80 26.05 -7.80
N ILE A 519 18.18 27.24 -7.30
CA ILE A 519 17.70 28.52 -7.83
C ILE A 519 18.05 28.73 -9.30
N ALA A 520 19.03 28.00 -9.85
CA ALA A 520 19.38 28.03 -11.27
C ALA A 520 18.28 27.45 -12.17
N LEU A 521 17.34 26.67 -11.61
CA LEU A 521 16.17 26.16 -12.33
C LEU A 521 15.08 27.22 -12.53
N ILE A 522 15.15 28.35 -11.81
CA ILE A 522 14.12 29.39 -11.88
C ILE A 522 14.23 30.12 -13.22
N GLU A 523 13.15 30.10 -13.98
CA GLU A 523 12.95 30.83 -15.22
C GLU A 523 11.59 31.55 -15.21
N ASP A 524 11.37 32.42 -16.21
CA ASP A 524 10.12 33.14 -16.37
C ASP A 524 8.93 32.16 -16.49
N ASP A 525 7.83 32.47 -15.81
CA ASP A 525 6.59 31.69 -15.78
C ASP A 525 6.68 30.32 -15.08
N LEU A 526 7.82 29.95 -14.48
CA LEU A 526 7.95 28.69 -13.73
C LEU A 526 7.04 28.70 -12.48
N PRO A 527 6.07 27.79 -12.36
CA PRO A 527 5.24 27.68 -11.17
C PRO A 527 6.04 27.15 -9.98
N VAL A 528 6.00 27.88 -8.87
CA VAL A 528 6.61 27.50 -7.60
C VAL A 528 5.56 27.54 -6.50
N ILE A 529 5.23 26.37 -5.95
CA ILE A 529 4.27 26.21 -4.86
C ILE A 529 5.01 26.31 -3.52
N VAL A 530 4.56 27.19 -2.63
CA VAL A 530 5.26 27.49 -1.36
C VAL A 530 4.35 27.24 -0.17
N VAL A 531 4.79 26.42 0.77
CA VAL A 531 4.08 26.16 2.03
C VAL A 531 4.61 27.11 3.11
N MET A 532 3.84 28.13 3.47
CA MET A 532 4.25 29.16 4.43
C MET A 532 4.08 28.70 5.89
N PRO A 533 5.15 28.75 6.72
CA PRO A 533 5.02 28.60 8.16
C PRO A 533 4.07 29.67 8.73
N SER A 534 3.39 29.38 9.85
CA SER A 534 2.56 30.39 10.51
C SER A 534 3.40 31.59 10.99
N PRO A 535 2.97 32.84 10.74
CA PRO A 535 3.61 34.04 11.30
C PRO A 535 3.54 34.08 12.83
N LYS A 536 2.53 33.45 13.44
CA LYS A 536 2.37 33.37 14.91
C LYS A 536 3.21 32.26 15.51
N GLY A 537 3.19 31.08 14.90
CA GLY A 537 3.90 29.89 15.40
C GLY A 537 5.41 29.91 15.14
N SER A 538 5.87 30.57 14.07
CA SER A 538 7.29 30.66 13.75
C SER A 538 7.65 31.92 12.94
N ALA A 539 7.50 33.09 13.57
CA ALA A 539 7.78 34.39 12.94
C ALA A 539 9.16 34.46 12.24
N THR A 540 10.19 33.84 12.81
CA THR A 540 11.52 33.81 12.19
C THR A 540 11.55 32.97 10.92
N LEU A 541 10.97 31.75 10.93
CA LEU A 541 10.92 30.91 9.74
C LEU A 541 10.05 31.53 8.65
N HIS A 542 8.92 32.12 9.04
CA HIS A 542 8.05 32.89 8.15
C HIS A 542 8.82 33.99 7.43
N ALA A 543 9.49 34.88 8.16
CA ALA A 543 10.27 35.96 7.57
C ALA A 543 11.39 35.46 6.63
N LYS A 544 12.03 34.33 6.97
CA LYS A 544 13.04 33.70 6.10
C LYS A 544 12.44 33.17 4.81
N LEU A 545 11.29 32.50 4.88
CA LEU A 545 10.64 31.98 3.68
C LEU A 545 10.08 33.10 2.80
N LEU A 546 9.57 34.18 3.39
CA LEU A 546 9.17 35.39 2.66
C LEU A 546 10.34 35.99 1.86
N SER A 547 11.54 35.99 2.44
CA SER A 547 12.76 36.39 1.71
C SER A 547 13.04 35.45 0.53
N ASN A 548 12.85 34.14 0.70
CA ASN A 548 13.05 33.17 -0.38
C ASN A 548 12.01 33.35 -1.50
N ILE A 549 10.75 33.67 -1.19
CA ILE A 549 9.72 34.01 -2.18
C ILE A 549 10.14 35.21 -3.03
N ARG A 550 10.59 36.29 -2.40
CA ARG A 550 11.06 37.49 -3.13
C ARG A 550 12.24 37.16 -4.06
N GLU A 551 13.11 36.25 -3.67
CA GLU A 551 14.27 35.85 -4.47
C GLU A 551 13.89 35.11 -5.74
N ILE A 552 12.90 34.22 -5.68
CA ILE A 552 12.43 33.48 -6.86
C ILE A 552 11.56 34.37 -7.76
N GLN A 553 10.73 35.25 -7.18
CA GLN A 553 9.93 36.22 -7.95
C GLN A 553 10.81 37.19 -8.74
N ALA A 554 11.91 37.65 -8.14
CA ALA A 554 12.88 38.51 -8.83
C ALA A 554 13.56 37.82 -10.04
N ARG A 555 13.34 36.52 -10.24
CA ARG A 555 13.86 35.70 -11.34
C ARG A 555 12.76 35.14 -12.25
N GLY A 556 11.53 35.65 -12.13
CA GLY A 556 10.43 35.31 -13.04
C GLY A 556 9.51 34.18 -12.59
N ALA A 557 9.75 33.57 -11.42
CA ALA A 557 8.88 32.52 -10.89
C ALA A 557 7.46 33.04 -10.62
N VAL A 558 6.45 32.23 -10.96
CA VAL A 558 5.05 32.46 -10.58
C VAL A 558 4.78 31.73 -9.26
N THR A 559 4.48 32.50 -8.23
CA THR A 559 4.37 31.99 -6.86
C THR A 559 2.94 31.62 -6.48
N ILE A 560 2.75 30.36 -6.08
CA ILE A 560 1.49 29.85 -5.55
C ILE A 560 1.71 29.57 -4.07
N VAL A 561 1.20 30.43 -3.20
CA VAL A 561 1.53 30.38 -1.78
C VAL A 561 0.37 29.84 -0.97
N ILE A 562 0.62 28.81 -0.18
CA ILE A 562 -0.31 28.26 0.82
C ILE A 562 0.04 28.89 2.16
N ALA A 563 -0.86 29.69 2.73
CA ALA A 563 -0.63 30.43 3.98
C ALA A 563 -1.85 30.40 4.90
N GLU A 564 -1.66 30.76 6.18
CA GLU A 564 -2.78 30.84 7.11
C GLU A 564 -3.75 31.98 6.77
N GLU A 565 -5.04 31.77 7.02
CA GLU A 565 -6.09 32.79 6.92
C GLU A 565 -5.68 34.05 7.70
N GLY A 566 -5.70 35.21 7.02
CA GLY A 566 -5.37 36.50 7.63
C GLY A 566 -3.87 36.85 7.66
N ASP A 567 -3.02 36.11 6.94
CA ASP A 567 -1.61 36.49 6.75
C ASP A 567 -1.44 37.56 5.65
N ASP A 568 -1.68 38.82 6.02
CA ASP A 568 -1.54 39.96 5.12
C ASP A 568 -0.09 40.21 4.65
N THR A 569 0.90 39.62 5.33
CA THR A 569 2.32 39.87 5.01
C THR A 569 2.77 39.13 3.74
N VAL A 570 2.07 38.06 3.38
CA VAL A 570 2.36 37.21 2.21
C VAL A 570 1.63 37.71 0.96
N ARG A 571 0.44 38.31 1.11
CA ARG A 571 -0.43 38.74 0.00
C ARG A 571 0.27 39.57 -1.08
N PRO A 572 1.21 40.50 -0.78
CA PRO A 572 1.92 41.26 -1.81
C PRO A 572 2.95 40.45 -2.62
N TYR A 573 3.30 39.25 -2.15
CA TYR A 573 4.37 38.40 -2.70
C TYR A 573 3.84 37.05 -3.19
N ALA A 574 2.52 36.90 -3.27
CA ALA A 574 1.87 35.70 -3.80
C ALA A 574 1.12 36.07 -5.07
N ASP A 575 1.56 35.55 -6.22
CA ASP A 575 0.79 35.69 -7.47
C ASP A 575 -0.56 34.98 -7.35
N HIS A 576 -0.56 33.87 -6.60
CA HIS A 576 -1.75 33.14 -6.18
C HIS A 576 -1.66 32.78 -4.70
N LEU A 577 -2.71 33.06 -3.93
CA LEU A 577 -2.79 32.77 -2.51
C LEU A 577 -3.87 31.72 -2.24
N ILE A 578 -3.50 30.66 -1.54
CA ILE A 578 -4.40 29.63 -1.02
C ILE A 578 -4.39 29.76 0.50
N GLU A 579 -5.52 30.15 1.07
CA GLU A 579 -5.65 30.35 2.52
C GLU A 579 -6.12 29.06 3.20
N ILE A 580 -5.49 28.69 4.31
CA ILE A 580 -5.86 27.55 5.16
C ILE A 580 -6.10 28.02 6.61
N PRO A 581 -6.95 27.34 7.41
CA PRO A 581 -7.16 27.70 8.80
C PRO A 581 -5.86 27.77 9.62
N SER A 582 -5.81 28.70 10.57
CA SER A 582 -4.66 28.84 11.48
C SER A 582 -4.68 27.73 12.54
N VAL A 583 -3.57 27.00 12.65
CA VAL A 583 -3.34 25.89 13.59
C VAL A 583 -1.91 25.94 14.13
N SER A 584 -1.62 25.15 15.15
CA SER A 584 -0.24 25.00 15.64
C SER A 584 0.69 24.49 14.54
N THR A 585 1.96 24.89 14.61
CA THR A 585 2.93 24.63 13.53
C THR A 585 3.06 23.14 13.20
N LEU A 586 3.05 22.26 14.21
CA LEU A 586 3.15 20.83 13.98
C LEU A 586 1.91 20.24 13.28
N LEU A 587 0.73 20.85 13.42
CA LEU A 587 -0.52 20.33 12.83
C LEU A 587 -0.83 20.91 11.44
N GLN A 588 -0.18 22.01 11.04
CA GLN A 588 -0.34 22.62 9.71
C GLN A 588 -0.19 21.63 8.53
N PRO A 589 0.69 20.62 8.54
CA PRO A 589 0.80 19.62 7.46
C PRO A 589 -0.51 18.90 7.12
N LEU A 590 -1.37 18.68 8.11
CA LEU A 590 -2.69 18.05 7.90
C LEU A 590 -3.62 18.91 7.03
N LEU A 591 -3.40 20.23 6.98
CA LEU A 591 -4.19 21.15 6.16
C LEU A 591 -3.48 21.50 4.85
N SER A 592 -2.19 21.82 4.92
CA SER A 592 -1.40 22.30 3.76
C SER A 592 -1.13 21.23 2.70
N THR A 593 -1.27 19.94 3.02
CA THR A 593 -1.12 18.85 2.04
C THR A 593 -2.33 18.74 1.10
N ILE A 594 -3.54 19.09 1.57
CA ILE A 594 -4.80 18.89 0.83
C ILE A 594 -4.80 19.67 -0.50
N PRO A 595 -4.44 20.98 -0.54
CA PRO A 595 -4.34 21.69 -1.81
C PRO A 595 -3.35 21.04 -2.79
N LEU A 596 -2.25 20.45 -2.30
CA LEU A 596 -1.25 19.83 -3.18
C LEU A 596 -1.76 18.55 -3.83
N GLN A 597 -2.51 17.74 -3.08
CA GLN A 597 -3.16 16.53 -3.61
C GLN A 597 -4.21 16.87 -4.66
N VAL A 598 -5.05 17.87 -4.39
CA VAL A 598 -6.05 18.38 -5.34
C VAL A 598 -5.36 18.92 -6.59
N PHE A 599 -4.33 19.75 -6.42
CA PHE A 599 -3.56 20.31 -7.55
C PHE A 599 -3.02 19.19 -8.44
N ALA A 600 -2.38 18.17 -7.87
CA ALA A 600 -1.81 17.06 -8.63
C ALA A 600 -2.88 16.25 -9.39
N ALA A 601 -4.00 15.92 -8.74
CA ALA A 601 -5.11 15.21 -9.36
C ALA A 601 -5.73 16.02 -10.51
N SER A 602 -5.96 17.32 -10.31
CA SER A 602 -6.52 18.21 -11.32
C SER A 602 -5.57 18.44 -12.50
N VAL A 603 -4.25 18.50 -12.28
CA VAL A 603 -3.27 18.55 -13.39
C VAL A 603 -3.32 17.25 -14.20
N ALA A 604 -3.37 16.09 -13.54
CA ALA A 604 -3.47 14.80 -14.24
C ALA A 604 -4.75 14.70 -15.09
N GLN A 605 -5.88 15.14 -14.54
CA GLN A 605 -7.15 15.21 -15.27
C GLN A 605 -7.06 16.16 -16.46
N ALA A 606 -6.50 17.36 -16.29
CA ALA A 606 -6.30 18.34 -17.36
C ALA A 606 -5.39 17.81 -18.49
N ARG A 607 -4.47 16.89 -18.18
CA ARG A 607 -3.62 16.18 -19.14
C ARG A 607 -4.25 14.92 -19.75
N GLY A 608 -5.45 14.54 -19.30
CA GLY A 608 -6.14 13.33 -19.76
C GLY A 608 -5.52 12.03 -19.25
N TYR A 609 -4.86 12.05 -18.09
CA TYR A 609 -4.30 10.85 -17.46
C TYR A 609 -5.27 10.21 -16.47
N ASP A 610 -5.13 8.90 -16.29
CA ASP A 610 -5.89 8.13 -15.31
C ASP A 610 -5.35 8.39 -13.90
N VAL A 611 -6.13 9.12 -13.09
CA VAL A 611 -5.74 9.53 -11.72
C VAL A 611 -5.66 8.33 -10.78
N ASP A 612 -6.51 7.32 -10.95
CA ASP A 612 -6.56 6.17 -10.04
C ASP A 612 -5.47 5.15 -10.37
N LYS A 613 -5.10 5.02 -11.66
CA LYS A 613 -4.17 4.00 -12.19
C LYS A 613 -3.05 4.64 -13.02
N PRO A 614 -2.15 5.43 -12.39
CA PRO A 614 -0.99 6.01 -13.07
C PRO A 614 -0.02 4.94 -13.55
N ARG A 615 0.51 5.09 -14.77
CA ARG A 615 1.40 4.10 -15.41
C ARG A 615 2.62 3.77 -14.55
N ASN A 616 3.11 2.54 -14.65
CA ASN A 616 4.34 2.06 -13.98
C ASN A 616 4.30 2.11 -12.43
N LEU A 617 3.12 2.28 -11.82
CA LEU A 617 2.96 2.23 -10.36
C LEU A 617 1.92 1.19 -9.90
N ALA A 618 2.14 0.58 -8.74
CA ALA A 618 1.16 -0.24 -8.05
C ALA A 618 0.87 0.30 -6.65
N LYS A 619 -0.31 0.01 -6.10
CA LYS A 619 -0.70 0.49 -4.76
C LYS A 619 0.25 0.04 -3.65
N SER A 620 0.80 -1.17 -3.76
CA SER A 620 1.76 -1.72 -2.79
C SER A 620 2.84 -2.50 -3.51
N VAL A 621 4.09 -2.26 -3.09
CA VAL A 621 5.31 -2.97 -3.52
C VAL A 621 5.60 -4.06 -2.49
N THR A 622 5.58 -5.33 -2.90
CA THR A 622 5.65 -6.50 -2.00
C THR A 622 6.72 -7.49 -2.43
N VAL A 623 7.57 -7.08 -3.35
CA VAL A 623 8.75 -7.77 -3.82
C VAL A 623 9.81 -6.69 -3.94
N GLU A 624 11.05 -7.00 -3.54
CA GLU A 624 12.20 -6.11 -3.70
C GLU A 624 12.63 -5.96 -5.17
#